data_AF-A0A2G9MKW5-F1
#
_entry.id   AF-A0A2G9MKW5-F1
#
_cell.length_a   1.000
_cell.length_b   1.000
_cell.length_c   1.000
_cell.angle_alpha   90.00
_cell.angle_beta   90.00
_cell.angle_gamma   90.00
#
_symmetry.space_group_name_H-M   'P 1'
#
loop_
_entity.id
_entity.type
_entity.pdbx_description
1 polymer ?
#
loop_
_entity_poly.entity_id
_entity_poly.type
_entity_poly.pdbx_seq_one_letter_code
_entity_poly.pdbx_strand_id
1 'polypeptide(L)'
;GTVLADTFTAFTGQINANGINVRVDSTIGAEVVCTLSKGELVQVVREAYDWYKIRLPKEAPSYIRKDLLECNNVSGNNLNPDFTPQSGKCLSAKVIKDRVNVRLGPTESSWILGKIDKATVVNVISERGAWYKIHPVYQSYGWVNKKFVN
;
A
#
# COMPACT_ATOMS: atom_id res chain seq x y z
N GLY A 1 39.76 -0.55 -10.35
CA GLY A 1 39.03 0.66 -9.95
C GLY A 1 37.61 0.27 -9.65
N THR A 2 37.17 0.46 -8.41
CA THR A 2 35.82 0.09 -7.98
C THR A 2 34.85 1.16 -8.50
N VAL A 3 33.92 0.74 -9.37
CA VAL A 3 32.83 1.61 -9.84
C VAL A 3 31.96 1.90 -8.61
N LEU A 4 31.90 3.17 -8.20
CA LEU A 4 30.93 3.60 -7.19
C LEU A 4 29.55 3.38 -7.79
N ALA A 5 28.80 2.40 -7.26
CA ALA A 5 27.40 2.25 -7.59
C ALA A 5 26.71 3.55 -7.18
N ASP A 6 26.06 4.21 -8.12
CA ASP A 6 25.27 5.40 -7.87
C ASP A 6 24.10 5.01 -6.96
N THR A 7 24.26 5.21 -5.65
CA THR A 7 23.27 4.82 -4.66
C THR A 7 22.26 5.94 -4.51
N PHE A 8 21.06 5.73 -5.06
CA PHE A 8 19.93 6.62 -4.83
C PHE A 8 19.63 6.73 -3.33
N THR A 9 19.65 7.94 -2.79
CA THR A 9 19.26 8.21 -1.40
C THR A 9 17.76 8.47 -1.33
N ALA A 10 17.05 7.68 -0.53
CA ALA A 10 15.62 7.88 -0.31
C ALA A 10 15.36 9.22 0.37
N PHE A 11 14.28 9.91 -0.03
CA PHE A 11 13.90 11.21 0.51
C PHE A 11 12.38 11.35 0.61
N THR A 12 11.93 12.33 1.39
CA THR A 12 10.52 12.73 1.43
C THR A 12 10.33 13.89 0.47
N GLY A 13 9.48 13.73 -0.54
CA GLY A 13 9.12 14.80 -1.46
C GLY A 13 7.70 15.30 -1.22
N GLN A 14 7.43 16.55 -1.60
CA GLN A 14 6.11 17.16 -1.48
C GLN A 14 5.46 17.33 -2.85
N ILE A 15 4.20 16.94 -2.96
CA ILE A 15 3.43 17.09 -4.19
C ILE A 15 3.11 18.57 -4.45
N ASN A 16 3.38 19.05 -5.67
CA ASN A 16 3.27 20.48 -6.00
C ASN A 16 1.96 20.89 -6.70
N ALA A 17 1.11 19.93 -7.08
CA ALA A 17 -0.18 20.16 -7.75
C ALA A 17 -1.27 19.15 -7.35
N ASN A 18 -2.53 19.42 -7.68
CA ASN A 18 -3.65 18.52 -7.36
C ASN A 18 -3.90 17.50 -8.47
N GLY A 19 -4.46 16.34 -8.11
CA GLY A 19 -4.87 15.32 -9.08
C GLY A 19 -3.70 14.58 -9.73
N ILE A 20 -2.59 14.43 -9.00
CA ILE A 20 -1.37 13.82 -9.53
C ILE A 20 -1.49 12.30 -9.49
N ASN A 21 -1.43 11.67 -10.66
CA ASN A 21 -1.56 10.24 -10.78
C ASN A 21 -0.33 9.50 -10.23
N VAL A 22 -0.56 8.56 -9.32
CA VAL A 22 0.37 7.49 -8.97
C VAL A 22 0.00 6.27 -9.81
N ARG A 23 0.98 5.70 -10.52
CA ARG A 23 0.76 4.62 -11.49
C ARG A 23 1.44 3.32 -11.07
N VAL A 24 0.95 2.19 -11.61
CA VAL A 24 1.55 0.88 -11.35
C VAL A 24 2.94 0.70 -11.96
N ASP A 25 3.27 1.48 -13.00
CA ASP A 25 4.56 1.46 -13.69
C ASP A 25 4.98 2.88 -14.15
N SER A 26 6.25 3.05 -14.51
CA SER A 26 6.86 4.31 -14.92
C SER A 26 6.51 4.73 -16.35
N THR A 27 5.23 4.64 -16.72
CA THR A 27 4.73 5.02 -18.05
C THR A 27 3.40 5.76 -17.96
N ILE A 28 3.13 6.66 -18.91
CA ILE A 28 1.87 7.44 -18.92
C ILE A 28 0.63 6.60 -19.22
N GLY A 29 0.80 5.42 -19.84
CA GLY A 29 -0.29 4.49 -20.14
C GLY A 29 -0.57 3.49 -19.01
N ALA A 30 0.30 3.39 -18.00
CA ALA A 30 0.10 2.47 -16.88
C ALA A 30 -1.14 2.86 -16.06
N GLU A 31 -1.81 1.85 -15.51
CA GLU A 31 -3.00 2.03 -14.68
C GLU A 31 -2.71 2.95 -13.48
N VAL A 32 -3.67 3.81 -13.17
CA VAL A 32 -3.59 4.73 -12.03
C VAL A 32 -4.01 3.99 -10.77
N VAL A 33 -3.14 3.96 -9.78
CA VAL A 33 -3.38 3.39 -8.46
C VAL A 33 -4.26 4.31 -7.62
N CYS A 34 -3.87 5.58 -7.55
CA CYS A 34 -4.58 6.65 -6.85
C CYS A 34 -4.11 8.02 -7.37
N THR A 35 -4.74 9.09 -6.87
CA THR A 35 -4.35 10.48 -7.11
C THR A 35 -3.87 11.14 -5.84
N LEU A 36 -2.87 12.01 -5.96
CA LEU A 36 -2.33 12.82 -4.88
C LEU A 36 -2.72 14.30 -5.04
N SER A 37 -2.82 14.99 -3.92
CA SER A 37 -3.13 16.42 -3.80
C SER A 37 -1.88 17.23 -3.46
N LYS A 38 -1.92 18.52 -3.79
CA LYS A 38 -0.86 19.47 -3.45
C LYS A 38 -0.62 19.47 -1.94
N GLY A 39 0.65 19.41 -1.54
CA GLY A 39 1.09 19.43 -0.16
C GLY A 39 1.25 18.03 0.46
N GLU A 40 0.71 16.98 -0.15
CA GLU A 40 0.91 15.61 0.33
C GLU A 40 2.38 15.20 0.25
N LEU A 41 2.83 14.45 1.25
CA LEU A 41 4.20 13.97 1.35
C LEU A 41 4.30 12.54 0.83
N VAL A 42 5.30 12.27 0.00
CA VAL A 42 5.61 10.94 -0.54
C VAL A 42 7.02 10.52 -0.19
N GLN A 43 7.18 9.25 0.14
CA GLN A 43 8.49 8.63 0.40
C GLN A 43 9.05 8.11 -0.92
N VAL A 44 10.00 8.83 -1.51
CA VAL A 44 10.69 8.46 -2.74
C VAL A 44 11.81 7.49 -2.40
N VAL A 45 11.83 6.33 -3.07
CA VAL A 45 12.77 5.25 -2.79
C VAL A 45 13.67 4.90 -3.97
N ARG A 46 13.32 5.36 -5.16
CA ARG A 46 14.10 5.18 -6.38
C ARG A 46 13.67 6.20 -7.41
N GLU A 47 14.55 6.48 -8.35
CA GLU A 47 14.21 7.17 -9.58
C GLU A 47 14.50 6.33 -10.83
N ALA A 48 13.75 6.58 -11.90
CA ALA A 48 14.02 6.04 -13.23
C ALA A 48 13.44 6.99 -14.29
N TYR A 49 14.28 7.46 -15.22
CA TYR A 49 13.88 8.41 -16.27
C TYR A 49 13.15 9.63 -15.68
N ASP A 50 11.92 9.91 -16.14
CA ASP A 50 11.07 11.01 -15.65
C ASP A 50 10.16 10.62 -14.49
N TRP A 51 10.44 9.50 -13.80
CA TRP A 51 9.59 8.97 -12.74
C TRP A 51 10.34 8.73 -11.43
N TYR A 52 9.62 8.97 -10.34
CA TYR A 52 9.99 8.53 -9.00
C TYR A 52 9.15 7.32 -8.62
N LYS A 53 9.81 6.30 -8.08
CA LYS A 53 9.15 5.21 -7.39
C LYS A 53 8.93 5.62 -5.94
N ILE A 54 7.67 5.58 -5.50
CA ILE A 54 7.26 5.97 -4.15
C ILE A 54 6.64 4.79 -3.41
N ARG A 55 6.74 4.79 -2.07
CA ARG A 55 5.88 3.93 -1.25
C ARG A 55 4.43 4.37 -1.44
N LEU A 56 3.51 3.41 -1.52
CA LEU A 56 2.10 3.75 -1.67
C LEU A 56 1.59 4.53 -0.43
N PRO A 57 0.87 5.64 -0.63
CA PRO A 57 0.19 6.37 0.44
C PRO A 57 -0.82 5.48 1.17
N LYS A 58 -1.14 5.78 2.43
CA LYS A 58 -2.03 4.92 3.26
C LYS A 58 -3.43 4.74 2.67
N GLU A 59 -3.89 5.73 1.90
CA GLU A 59 -5.20 5.81 1.28
C GLU A 59 -5.25 5.02 -0.04
N ALA A 60 -4.09 4.63 -0.59
CA ALA A 60 -4.02 3.87 -1.82
C ALA A 60 -4.76 2.53 -1.69
N PRO A 61 -5.59 2.16 -2.66
CA PRO A 61 -6.30 0.89 -2.63
C PRO A 61 -5.31 -0.29 -2.62
N SER A 62 -5.50 -1.20 -1.67
CA SER A 62 -4.72 -2.43 -1.54
C SER A 62 -5.61 -3.53 -1.01
N TYR A 63 -5.68 -4.64 -1.75
CA TYR A 63 -6.57 -5.75 -1.48
C TYR A 63 -5.80 -7.06 -1.37
N ILE A 64 -6.24 -7.92 -0.47
CA ILE A 64 -5.69 -9.24 -0.25
C ILE A 64 -6.85 -10.21 0.02
N ARG A 65 -6.69 -11.47 -0.41
CA ARG A 65 -7.74 -12.47 -0.22
C ARG A 65 -7.93 -12.82 1.25
N LYS A 66 -9.19 -12.97 1.65
CA LYS A 66 -9.54 -13.29 3.04
C LYS A 66 -9.02 -14.66 3.48
N ASP A 67 -9.08 -15.66 2.63
CA ASP A 67 -8.64 -17.03 2.92
C ASP A 67 -7.11 -17.20 3.02
N LEU A 68 -6.35 -16.12 2.76
CA LEU A 68 -4.91 -16.05 2.95
C LEU A 68 -4.52 -15.32 4.23
N LEU A 69 -5.52 -15.00 5.07
CA LEU A 69 -5.38 -14.23 6.29
C LEU A 69 -6.08 -14.92 7.46
N GLU A 70 -5.46 -14.83 8.63
CA GLU A 70 -6.05 -15.23 9.91
C GLU A 70 -6.32 -13.96 10.73
N CYS A 71 -7.60 -13.67 11.01
CA CYS A 71 -7.97 -12.49 11.78
C CYS A 71 -7.46 -12.57 13.21
N ASN A 72 -6.77 -11.51 13.65
CA ASN A 72 -6.40 -11.36 15.04
C ASN A 72 -7.65 -10.90 15.80
N ASN A 73 -8.40 -11.85 16.35
CA ASN A 73 -9.54 -11.52 17.18
C ASN A 73 -9.02 -10.90 18.49
N VAL A 74 -9.26 -9.61 18.70
CA VAL A 74 -9.14 -9.01 20.03
C VAL A 74 -10.37 -9.44 20.82
N SER A 75 -10.35 -10.65 21.34
CA SER A 75 -11.31 -11.09 22.37
C SER A 75 -10.83 -10.57 23.72
N GLY A 76 -11.47 -9.49 24.19
CA GLY A 76 -11.60 -8.93 25.55
C GLY A 76 -10.54 -9.18 26.64
N ASN A 77 -10.06 -8.09 27.26
CA ASN A 77 -10.37 -7.70 28.65
C ASN A 77 -9.63 -6.40 29.04
N ASN A 78 -10.38 -5.41 29.54
CA ASN A 78 -10.03 -4.01 29.88
C ASN A 78 -10.43 -2.96 28.85
N LEU A 79 -11.74 -2.80 28.62
CA LEU A 79 -12.29 -1.59 27.99
C LEU A 79 -13.41 -1.03 28.86
N ASN A 80 -13.31 0.28 29.09
CA ASN A 80 -14.31 1.20 29.63
C ASN A 80 -15.73 0.85 29.12
N PRO A 81 -16.79 0.83 29.97
CA PRO A 81 -18.15 0.47 29.58
C PRO A 81 -18.78 1.32 28.46
N ASP A 82 -18.18 2.45 28.08
CA ASP A 82 -18.64 3.29 26.97
C ASP A 82 -18.14 2.88 25.57
N PHE A 83 -17.29 1.84 25.46
CA PHE A 83 -16.87 1.31 24.17
C PHE A 83 -17.47 -0.07 23.94
N THR A 84 -18.61 -0.13 23.27
CA THR A 84 -19.18 -1.39 22.78
C THR A 84 -18.30 -1.93 21.66
N PRO A 85 -17.58 -3.06 21.84
CA PRO A 85 -16.87 -3.70 20.75
C PRO A 85 -17.94 -4.26 19.80
N GLN A 86 -18.03 -3.74 18.59
CA GLN A 86 -18.89 -4.33 17.57
C GLN A 86 -18.32 -5.71 17.22
N SER A 87 -18.88 -6.73 17.89
CA SER A 87 -18.58 -8.13 17.68
C SER A 87 -18.56 -8.45 16.17
N GLY A 88 -17.44 -8.93 15.66
CA GLY A 88 -17.31 -9.42 14.27
C GLY A 88 -16.45 -8.60 13.30
N LYS A 89 -15.85 -7.47 13.69
CA LYS A 89 -14.98 -6.70 12.79
C LYS A 89 -13.49 -7.04 12.98
N CYS A 90 -12.88 -7.62 11.94
CA CYS A 90 -11.44 -7.87 11.87
C CYS A 90 -10.69 -6.54 11.62
N LEU A 91 -9.91 -6.07 12.60
CA LEU A 91 -9.12 -4.83 12.49
C LEU A 91 -7.67 -5.08 12.05
N SER A 92 -7.14 -6.27 12.37
CA SER A 92 -5.85 -6.73 11.87
C SER A 92 -5.90 -8.22 11.58
N ALA A 93 -5.07 -8.67 10.65
CA ALA A 93 -4.96 -10.07 10.28
C ALA A 93 -3.51 -10.46 10.01
N LYS A 94 -3.16 -11.70 10.32
CA LYS A 94 -1.86 -12.29 10.07
C LYS A 94 -1.89 -13.07 8.77
N VAL A 95 -0.89 -12.87 7.92
CA VAL A 95 -0.71 -13.62 6.68
C VAL A 95 -0.29 -15.06 6.97
N ILE A 96 -0.97 -16.04 6.38
CA ILE A 96 -0.73 -17.47 6.69
C ILE A 96 0.13 -18.21 5.66
N LYS A 97 0.44 -17.58 4.50
CA LYS A 97 1.28 -18.14 3.43
C LYS A 97 2.33 -17.12 2.95
N ASP A 98 3.41 -17.61 2.36
CA ASP A 98 4.45 -16.74 1.79
C ASP A 98 4.06 -16.19 0.42
N ARG A 99 4.64 -15.03 0.06
CA ARG A 99 4.52 -14.40 -1.25
C ARG A 99 3.08 -14.18 -1.72
N VAL A 100 2.17 -13.85 -0.81
CA VAL A 100 0.77 -13.56 -1.10
C VAL A 100 0.64 -12.24 -1.85
N ASN A 101 -0.13 -12.22 -2.93
CA ASN A 101 -0.32 -11.02 -3.75
C ASN A 101 -1.18 -9.97 -3.02
N VAL A 102 -0.70 -8.72 -3.05
CA VAL A 102 -1.50 -7.52 -2.78
C VAL A 102 -1.91 -6.94 -4.12
N ARG A 103 -3.20 -6.65 -4.28
CA ARG A 103 -3.79 -6.24 -5.55
C ARG A 103 -4.40 -4.86 -5.49
N LEU A 104 -4.48 -4.20 -6.64
CA LEU A 104 -5.11 -2.89 -6.80
C LEU A 104 -6.62 -2.90 -6.57
N GLY A 105 -7.28 -4.02 -6.88
CA GLY A 105 -8.71 -4.24 -6.74
C GLY A 105 -9.06 -5.63 -6.20
N PRO A 106 -10.31 -5.83 -5.74
CA PRO A 106 -10.78 -7.07 -5.13
C PRO A 106 -11.16 -8.12 -6.19
N THR A 107 -10.26 -8.42 -7.12
CA THR A 107 -10.42 -9.43 -8.17
C THR A 107 -9.10 -10.13 -8.46
N GLU A 108 -9.14 -11.37 -8.96
CA GLU A 108 -7.93 -12.13 -9.32
C GLU A 108 -7.23 -11.61 -10.58
N SER A 109 -7.96 -10.89 -11.44
CA SER A 109 -7.44 -10.26 -12.65
C SER A 109 -6.82 -8.88 -12.39
N SER A 110 -7.04 -8.29 -11.21
CA SER A 110 -6.45 -7.00 -10.86
C SER A 110 -4.92 -7.07 -10.81
N TRP A 111 -4.29 -5.96 -11.20
CA TRP A 111 -2.85 -5.75 -11.05
C TRP A 111 -2.35 -6.05 -9.64
N ILE A 112 -1.17 -6.66 -9.59
CA ILE A 112 -0.44 -6.98 -8.36
C ILE A 112 0.46 -5.78 -8.03
N LEU A 113 0.25 -5.17 -6.87
CA LEU A 113 1.02 -4.02 -6.38
C LEU A 113 2.27 -4.45 -5.59
N GLY A 114 2.25 -5.66 -5.05
CA GLY A 114 3.31 -6.20 -4.21
C GLY A 114 3.00 -7.61 -3.71
N LYS A 115 3.92 -8.16 -2.93
CA LYS A 115 3.75 -9.46 -2.28
C LYS A 115 4.08 -9.34 -0.80
N ILE A 116 3.39 -10.12 0.03
CA ILE A 116 3.58 -10.18 1.47
C ILE A 116 3.92 -11.61 1.88
N ASP A 117 4.88 -11.75 2.79
CA ASP A 117 5.30 -13.04 3.31
C ASP A 117 4.53 -13.44 4.58
N LYS A 118 4.61 -14.73 4.92
CA LYS A 118 3.91 -15.32 6.05
C LYS A 118 4.25 -14.61 7.35
N ALA A 119 3.33 -14.64 8.30
CA ALA A 119 3.39 -14.00 9.61
C ALA A 119 3.39 -12.46 9.61
N THR A 120 3.42 -11.80 8.45
CA THR A 120 3.20 -10.36 8.37
C THR A 120 1.80 -10.02 8.88
N VAL A 121 1.70 -9.02 9.76
CA VAL A 121 0.42 -8.49 10.24
C VAL A 121 0.01 -7.30 9.38
N VAL A 122 -1.22 -7.33 8.87
CA VAL A 122 -1.82 -6.26 8.08
C VAL A 122 -2.98 -5.62 8.83
N ASN A 123 -3.19 -4.32 8.61
CA ASN A 123 -4.34 -3.59 9.13
C ASN A 123 -5.50 -3.67 8.14
N VAL A 124 -6.64 -4.17 8.59
CA VAL A 124 -7.85 -4.34 7.78
C VAL A 124 -8.72 -3.10 7.92
N ILE A 125 -9.02 -2.47 6.79
CA ILE A 125 -9.86 -1.27 6.71
C ILE A 125 -11.32 -1.65 6.54
N SER A 126 -11.59 -2.55 5.59
CA SER A 126 -12.93 -3.01 5.25
C SER A 126 -12.89 -4.35 4.54
N GLU A 127 -14.06 -4.91 4.29
CA GLU A 127 -14.21 -6.17 3.60
C GLU A 127 -15.21 -6.09 2.44
N ARG A 128 -14.96 -6.86 1.38
CA ARG A 128 -15.86 -6.98 0.23
C ARG A 128 -15.75 -8.36 -0.39
N GLY A 129 -16.81 -9.17 -0.26
CA GLY A 129 -16.82 -10.54 -0.76
C GLY A 129 -15.66 -11.37 -0.21
N ALA A 130 -14.86 -11.96 -1.10
CA ALA A 130 -13.68 -12.76 -0.74
C ALA A 130 -12.40 -11.95 -0.46
N TRP A 131 -12.49 -10.62 -0.33
CA TRP A 131 -11.33 -9.73 -0.19
C TRP A 131 -11.42 -8.85 1.06
N TYR A 132 -10.25 -8.59 1.66
CA TYR A 132 -10.05 -7.49 2.61
C TYR A 132 -9.38 -6.32 1.89
N LYS A 133 -9.87 -5.10 2.16
CA LYS A 133 -9.13 -3.87 1.90
C LYS A 133 -8.22 -3.63 3.10
N ILE A 134 -6.93 -3.43 2.85
CA ILE A 134 -5.91 -3.23 3.88
C ILE A 134 -5.19 -1.90 3.66
N HIS A 135 -4.50 -1.41 4.69
CA HIS A 135 -3.47 -0.40 4.46
C HIS A 135 -2.36 -1.00 3.59
N PRO A 136 -1.77 -0.22 2.66
CA PRO A 136 -0.59 -0.66 1.93
C PRO A 136 0.52 -1.10 2.88
N VAL A 137 1.17 -2.19 2.50
CA VAL A 137 2.24 -2.82 3.26
C VAL A 137 3.61 -2.30 2.86
N TYR A 138 4.60 -2.59 3.71
CA TYR A 138 6.00 -2.45 3.32
C TYR A 138 6.25 -3.25 2.03
N GLN A 139 6.88 -2.61 1.04
CA GLN A 139 7.12 -3.10 -0.33
C GLN A 139 5.97 -2.99 -1.35
N SER A 140 4.85 -2.34 -1.02
CA SER A 140 3.91 -1.86 -2.05
C SER A 140 4.34 -0.48 -2.57
N TYR A 141 4.49 -0.36 -3.89
CA TYR A 141 5.00 0.86 -4.52
C TYR A 141 4.13 1.32 -5.69
N GLY A 142 4.30 2.58 -6.05
CA GLY A 142 3.78 3.16 -7.29
C GLY A 142 4.79 4.15 -7.88
N TRP A 143 4.46 4.70 -9.04
CA TRP A 143 5.29 5.63 -9.77
C TRP A 143 4.59 6.96 -9.98
N VAL A 144 5.29 8.05 -9.70
CA VAL A 144 4.80 9.42 -9.89
C VAL A 144 5.79 10.18 -10.76
N ASN A 145 5.31 11.03 -11.65
CA ASN A 145 6.19 11.79 -12.52
C ASN A 145 7.00 12.81 -11.69
N LYS A 146 8.32 12.86 -11.93
CA LYS A 146 9.26 13.65 -11.12
C LYS A 146 8.91 15.12 -11.04
N LYS A 147 8.36 15.69 -12.11
CA LYS A 147 8.03 17.13 -12.17
C LYS A 147 6.99 17.57 -11.13
N PHE A 148 6.28 16.63 -10.52
CA PHE A 148 5.25 16.90 -9.51
C PHE A 148 5.71 16.71 -8.07
N VAL A 149 6.98 16.34 -7.87
CA VAL A 149 7.56 16.10 -6.55
C VAL A 149 8.70 17.09 -6.33
N ASN A 150 8.53 17.97 -5.34
CA ASN A 150 9.57 18.89 -4.88
C ASN A 150 10.44 18.25 -3.80
#